data_AF-A0A4Q3WYY8-F1
#
_entry.id   AF-A0A4Q3WYY8-F1
#
_cell.length_a   1.000
_cell.length_b   1.000
_cell.length_c   1.000
_cell.angle_alpha   90.00
_cell.angle_beta   90.00
_cell.angle_gamma   90.00
#
_symmetry.space_group_name_H-M   'P 1'
#
loop_
_entity.id
_entity.type
_entity.pdbx_description
1 polymer ?
#
loop_
_entity_poly.entity_id
_entity_poly.type
_entity_poly.pdbx_seq_one_letter_code
_entity_poly.pdbx_strand_id
1 'polypeptide(L)'
;MALPVSSPALPLSNEIGATDAIAALSASDYIGGDSVSLPQSEEPSEAARTARRRVKELVEKTLTARPQFDAQLLERAYAFAAEKHDGVTRMTGEPYIEHPIAVAGILAELGMDDVSIAAGFLHDVPEDCGVSF
;
A
#
# COMPACT_ATOMS: atom_id res chain seq x y z
N MET A 1 35.17 -17.00 -26.44
CA MET A 1 35.75 -15.72 -25.99
C MET A 1 34.58 -14.79 -25.72
N ALA A 2 34.09 -14.75 -24.48
CA ALA A 2 32.94 -13.96 -24.06
C ALA A 2 33.42 -12.85 -23.11
N LEU A 3 33.01 -11.62 -23.36
CA LEU A 3 33.45 -10.40 -22.67
C LEU A 3 32.82 -10.30 -21.27
N PRO A 4 33.52 -9.71 -20.27
CA PRO A 4 32.97 -9.48 -18.94
C PRO A 4 32.14 -8.20 -18.91
N VAL A 5 30.87 -8.26 -18.50
CA VAL A 5 30.07 -7.07 -18.18
C VAL A 5 30.18 -6.78 -16.68
N SER A 6 31.05 -5.81 -16.38
CA SER A 6 31.18 -5.15 -15.09
C SER A 6 29.86 -4.46 -14.73
N SER A 7 29.18 -4.93 -13.68
CA SER A 7 28.05 -4.22 -13.07
C SER A 7 28.56 -3.17 -12.07
N PRO A 8 28.16 -1.89 -12.15
CA PRO A 8 28.46 -0.92 -11.10
C PRO A 8 27.50 -1.09 -9.92
N ALA A 9 28.07 -1.16 -8.72
CA ALA A 9 27.35 -1.09 -7.45
C ALA A 9 26.68 0.27 -7.30
N LEU A 10 25.36 0.28 -7.02
CA LEU A 10 24.65 1.49 -6.58
C LEU A 10 24.74 1.61 -5.05
N PRO A 11 24.87 2.84 -4.51
CA PRO A 11 25.13 3.06 -3.09
C PRO A 11 23.85 2.93 -2.25
N LEU A 12 23.97 2.18 -1.16
CA LEU A 12 23.06 2.22 -0.02
C LEU A 12 23.10 3.61 0.62
N SER A 13 21.97 4.32 0.58
CA SER A 13 21.67 5.48 1.43
C SER A 13 20.30 5.17 2.07
N ASN A 14 20.28 4.50 3.20
CA ASN A 14 20.20 5.07 4.55
C ASN A 14 18.97 5.97 4.77
N GLU A 15 18.00 5.37 5.48
CA GLU A 15 17.13 5.95 6.51
C GLU A 15 16.16 7.08 6.14
N ILE A 16 14.88 6.70 6.05
CA ILE A 16 13.79 7.53 6.57
C ILE A 16 12.91 6.62 7.44
N GLY A 17 12.89 6.93 8.73
CA GLY A 17 12.23 6.17 9.78
C GLY A 17 10.70 6.20 9.67
N ALA A 18 10.11 5.07 10.00
CA ALA A 18 8.68 4.80 9.97
C ALA A 18 7.92 5.35 11.21
N THR A 19 8.12 6.61 11.63
CA THR A 19 7.59 7.06 12.94
C THR A 19 6.79 8.37 13.00
N ASP A 20 6.38 9.01 11.89
CA ASP A 20 5.73 10.33 11.98
C ASP A 20 4.24 10.39 11.59
N ALA A 21 3.50 9.28 11.61
CA ALA A 21 2.08 9.29 11.24
C ALA A 21 1.07 9.45 12.41
N ILE A 22 1.49 9.64 13.67
CA ILE A 22 0.55 9.56 14.81
C ILE A 22 0.56 10.73 15.82
N ALA A 23 1.13 11.89 15.49
CA ALA A 23 1.15 13.01 16.44
C ALA A 23 0.81 14.36 15.80
N ALA A 24 -0.49 14.66 15.67
CA ALA A 24 -0.97 16.04 15.55
C ALA A 24 -2.48 16.15 15.87
N LEU A 25 -2.86 15.91 17.11
CA LEU A 25 -4.12 16.43 17.67
C LEU A 25 -3.76 17.48 18.72
N SER A 26 -4.15 18.73 18.42
CA SER A 26 -4.22 19.93 19.28
C SER A 26 -3.31 21.08 18.85
N ALA A 27 -3.84 21.93 17.98
CA ALA A 27 -3.40 23.32 17.82
C ALA A 27 -4.64 24.22 17.69
N SER A 28 -5.32 24.46 18.81
CA SER A 28 -6.46 25.37 18.90
C SER A 28 -6.07 26.79 19.35
N ASP A 29 -4.82 27.21 19.11
CA ASP A 29 -4.36 28.56 19.47
C ASP A 29 -3.33 29.06 18.44
N TYR A 30 -3.78 29.56 17.28
CA TYR A 30 -2.94 30.43 16.45
C TYR A 30 -3.79 31.50 15.76
N ILE A 31 -3.78 32.70 16.33
CA ILE A 31 -4.28 33.94 15.75
C ILE A 31 -3.05 34.71 15.25
N GLY A 32 -2.97 35.01 13.96
CA GLY A 32 -1.94 35.91 13.44
C GLY A 32 -1.60 35.61 11.98
N GLY A 33 -2.00 36.51 11.09
CA GLY A 33 -1.79 36.41 9.66
C GLY A 33 -0.33 36.55 9.25
N ASP A 34 0.08 35.65 8.37
CA ASP A 34 0.90 35.96 7.21
C ASP A 34 0.53 34.90 6.16
N SER A 35 0.23 35.30 4.93
CA SER A 35 -0.23 34.38 3.88
C SER A 35 0.95 33.55 3.37
N VAL A 36 1.39 32.58 4.17
CA VAL A 36 2.25 31.50 3.73
C VAL A 36 1.35 30.51 3.00
N SER A 37 1.45 30.48 1.68
CA SER A 37 0.85 29.46 0.84
C SER A 37 1.35 28.10 1.33
N LEU A 38 0.50 27.35 2.06
CA LEU A 38 0.77 25.95 2.32
C LEU A 38 0.91 25.23 0.96
N PRO A 39 1.88 24.32 0.81
CA PRO A 39 1.89 23.44 -0.35
C PRO A 39 0.53 22.74 -0.38
N GLN A 40 -0.16 22.80 -1.52
CA GLN A 40 -1.45 22.13 -1.68
C GLN A 40 -1.22 20.64 -1.40
N SER A 41 -1.78 20.15 -0.31
CA SER A 41 -1.73 18.74 0.05
C SER A 41 -2.37 17.97 -1.09
N GLU A 42 -1.57 17.21 -1.83
CA GLU A 42 -1.99 16.36 -2.94
C GLU A 42 -3.08 15.40 -2.44
N GLU A 43 -4.34 15.75 -2.70
CA GLU A 43 -5.49 14.93 -2.37
C GLU A 43 -5.40 13.59 -3.13
N PRO A 44 -5.53 12.42 -2.47
CA PRO A 44 -5.37 11.14 -3.14
C PRO A 44 -6.37 10.99 -4.30
N SER A 45 -5.91 10.39 -5.40
CA SER A 45 -6.73 10.21 -6.60
C SER A 45 -8.04 9.45 -6.29
N GLU A 46 -9.10 9.71 -7.07
CA GLU A 46 -10.39 9.04 -6.88
C GLU A 46 -10.30 7.51 -6.96
N ALA A 47 -9.36 7.01 -7.77
CA ALA A 47 -9.06 5.59 -7.87
C ALA A 47 -8.47 5.07 -6.54
N ALA A 48 -7.52 5.79 -5.94
CA ALA A 48 -6.94 5.41 -4.64
C ALA A 48 -7.99 5.42 -3.52
N ARG A 49 -8.91 6.40 -3.50
CA ARG A 49 -10.04 6.42 -2.57
C ARG A 49 -10.97 5.22 -2.75
N THR A 50 -11.27 4.86 -4.00
CA THR A 50 -12.12 3.71 -4.33
C THR A 50 -11.48 2.38 -3.93
N ALA A 51 -10.19 2.19 -4.21
CA ALA A 51 -9.43 1.01 -3.81
C ALA A 51 -9.45 0.84 -2.28
N ARG A 52 -9.17 1.91 -1.53
CA ARG A 52 -9.21 1.89 -0.05
C ARG A 52 -10.58 1.49 0.49
N ARG A 53 -11.67 2.00 -0.09
CA ARG A 53 -13.04 1.63 0.29
C ARG A 53 -13.30 0.13 0.05
N ARG A 54 -12.93 -0.39 -1.12
CA ARG A 54 -13.09 -1.82 -1.46
C ARG A 54 -12.34 -2.74 -0.49
N VAL A 55 -11.12 -2.37 -0.14
CA VAL A 55 -10.33 -3.15 0.83
C VAL A 55 -10.97 -3.13 2.20
N LYS A 56 -11.42 -1.96 2.67
CA LYS A 56 -12.13 -1.85 3.93
C LYS A 56 -13.37 -2.75 3.96
N GLU A 57 -14.19 -2.71 2.92
CA GLU A 57 -15.37 -3.58 2.78
C GLU A 57 -14.99 -5.07 2.77
N LEU A 58 -13.91 -5.44 2.09
CA LEU A 58 -13.40 -6.82 2.05
C LEU A 58 -12.93 -7.29 3.43
N VAL A 59 -12.16 -6.48 4.15
CA VAL A 59 -11.66 -6.80 5.48
C VAL A 59 -12.82 -6.92 6.47
N GLU A 60 -13.75 -5.97 6.47
CA GLU A 60 -14.95 -6.00 7.31
C GLU A 60 -15.83 -7.24 7.03
N LYS A 61 -16.06 -7.57 5.75
CA LYS A 61 -16.83 -8.76 5.36
C LYS A 61 -16.13 -10.04 5.82
N THR A 62 -14.81 -10.12 5.64
CA THR A 62 -14.00 -11.28 6.05
C THR A 62 -14.05 -11.48 7.56
N LEU A 63 -13.88 -10.42 8.34
CA LEU A 63 -13.92 -10.46 9.80
C LEU A 63 -15.32 -10.75 10.34
N THR A 64 -16.37 -10.27 9.68
CA THR A 64 -17.75 -10.60 10.04
C THR A 64 -18.02 -12.10 9.89
N ALA A 65 -17.51 -12.71 8.82
CA ALA A 65 -17.61 -14.15 8.62
C ALA A 65 -16.69 -14.95 9.55
N ARG A 66 -15.53 -14.39 9.91
CA ARG A 66 -14.45 -15.05 10.64
C ARG A 66 -13.75 -14.09 11.62
N PRO A 67 -14.33 -13.88 12.82
CA PRO A 67 -13.82 -12.92 13.79
C PRO A 67 -12.43 -13.24 14.34
N GLN A 68 -11.94 -14.48 14.16
CA GLN A 68 -10.64 -14.92 14.61
C GLN A 68 -9.47 -14.50 13.70
N PHE A 69 -9.76 -13.92 12.52
CA PHE A 69 -8.73 -13.50 11.57
C PHE A 69 -8.02 -12.23 12.03
N ASP A 70 -6.73 -12.13 11.74
CA ASP A 70 -5.93 -10.95 12.07
C ASP A 70 -6.21 -9.80 11.08
N ALA A 71 -7.08 -8.88 11.49
CA ALA A 71 -7.37 -7.66 10.75
C ALA A 71 -6.11 -6.84 10.45
N GLN A 72 -5.17 -6.76 11.41
CA GLN A 72 -3.95 -5.97 11.23
C GLN A 72 -3.03 -6.60 10.20
N LEU A 73 -3.00 -7.93 10.09
CA LEU A 73 -2.24 -8.61 9.04
C LEU A 73 -2.75 -8.19 7.65
N LEU A 74 -4.07 -8.23 7.44
CA LEU A 74 -4.68 -7.87 6.16
C LEU A 74 -4.46 -6.40 5.81
N GLU A 75 -4.64 -5.50 6.79
CA GLU A 75 -4.44 -4.06 6.61
C GLU A 75 -2.97 -3.73 6.30
N ARG A 76 -2.01 -4.33 7.02
CA ARG A 76 -0.58 -4.12 6.75
C ARG A 76 -0.16 -4.67 5.40
N ALA A 77 -0.65 -5.86 5.02
CA ALA A 77 -0.37 -6.46 3.73
C ALA A 77 -0.86 -5.57 2.58
N TYR A 78 -2.08 -5.06 2.68
CA TYR A 78 -2.60 -4.10 1.71
C TYR A 78 -1.81 -2.79 1.69
N ALA A 79 -1.53 -2.19 2.86
CA ALA A 79 -0.80 -0.93 2.93
C ALA A 79 0.59 -1.04 2.28
N PHE A 80 1.29 -2.15 2.53
CA PHE A 80 2.58 -2.43 1.90
C PHE A 80 2.47 -2.61 0.39
N ALA A 81 1.51 -3.41 -0.08
CA ALA A 81 1.28 -3.58 -1.51
C ALA A 81 0.94 -2.25 -2.20
N ALA A 82 0.06 -1.45 -1.58
CA ALA A 82 -0.34 -0.14 -2.10
C ALA A 82 0.83 0.85 -2.16
N GLU A 83 1.72 0.85 -1.16
CA GLU A 83 2.93 1.66 -1.15
C GLU A 83 3.92 1.23 -2.26
N LYS A 84 4.13 -0.08 -2.44
CA LYS A 84 5.10 -0.58 -3.42
C LYS A 84 4.61 -0.48 -4.86
N HIS A 85 3.30 -0.60 -5.07
CA HIS A 85 2.68 -0.35 -6.38
C HIS A 85 2.35 1.14 -6.60
N ASP A 86 2.71 2.04 -5.68
CA ASP A 86 2.52 3.48 -5.89
C ASP A 86 3.41 3.95 -7.06
N GLY A 87 2.81 4.69 -8.00
CA GLY A 87 3.44 5.06 -9.26
C GLY A 87 3.53 3.94 -10.32
N VAL A 88 3.14 2.70 -10.02
CA VAL A 88 3.04 1.62 -11.00
C VAL A 88 1.66 1.64 -11.66
N THR A 89 1.61 2.10 -12.91
CA THR A 89 0.39 2.12 -13.72
C THR A 89 0.39 0.98 -14.72
N ARG A 90 -0.76 0.33 -14.93
CA ARG A 90 -0.95 -0.61 -16.04
C ARG A 90 -0.81 0.10 -17.39
N MET A 91 -0.61 -0.67 -18.47
CA MET A 91 -0.59 -0.14 -19.85
C MET A 91 -1.87 0.63 -20.23
N THR A 92 -2.97 0.39 -19.52
CA THR A 92 -4.26 1.08 -19.66
C THR A 92 -4.34 2.40 -18.88
N GLY A 93 -3.35 2.72 -18.05
CA GLY A 93 -3.33 3.90 -17.18
C GLY A 93 -3.99 3.71 -15.81
N GLU A 94 -4.53 2.53 -15.52
CA GLU A 94 -5.15 2.22 -14.23
C GLU A 94 -4.10 1.87 -13.16
N PRO A 95 -4.36 2.15 -11.88
CA PRO A 95 -3.48 1.75 -10.78
C PRO A 95 -3.36 0.23 -10.70
N TYR A 96 -2.15 -0.29 -10.55
CA TYR A 96 -1.91 -1.73 -10.50
C TYR A 96 -2.59 -2.42 -9.29
N ILE A 97 -2.83 -1.67 -8.22
CA ILE A 97 -3.36 -2.17 -6.94
C ILE A 97 -4.74 -2.86 -7.05
N GLU A 98 -5.52 -2.60 -8.10
CA GLU A 98 -6.82 -3.25 -8.30
C GLU A 98 -6.70 -4.77 -8.49
N HIS A 99 -5.60 -5.24 -9.09
CA HIS A 99 -5.39 -6.68 -9.32
C HIS A 99 -5.16 -7.46 -8.01
N PRO A 100 -4.23 -7.06 -7.14
CA PRO A 100 -4.08 -7.69 -5.81
C PRO A 100 -5.37 -7.65 -4.97
N ILE A 101 -6.16 -6.57 -5.05
CA ILE A 101 -7.45 -6.47 -4.34
C ILE A 101 -8.45 -7.50 -4.85
N ALA A 102 -8.56 -7.66 -6.18
CA ALA A 102 -9.46 -8.65 -6.78
C ALA A 102 -9.06 -10.09 -6.41
N VAL A 103 -7.77 -10.41 -6.44
CA VAL A 103 -7.24 -11.72 -6.03
C VAL A 103 -7.54 -12.01 -4.56
N ALA A 104 -7.28 -11.06 -3.66
CA ALA A 104 -7.61 -11.19 -2.24
C ALA A 104 -9.12 -11.39 -2.01
N GLY A 105 -9.97 -10.72 -2.80
CA GLY A 105 -11.43 -10.88 -2.74
C GLY A 105 -11.87 -12.30 -3.09
N ILE A 106 -11.30 -12.88 -4.15
CA ILE A 106 -11.59 -14.26 -4.54
C ILE A 106 -11.14 -15.23 -3.45
N LEU A 107 -9.95 -15.03 -2.87
CA LEU A 107 -9.45 -15.89 -1.78
C LEU A 107 -10.36 -15.83 -0.54
N ALA A 108 -10.85 -14.64 -0.20
CA ALA A 108 -11.83 -14.46 0.88
C ALA A 108 -13.16 -15.18 0.58
N GLU A 109 -13.64 -15.12 -0.66
CA GLU A 109 -14.88 -15.81 -1.10
C GLU A 109 -14.74 -17.34 -1.13
N LEU A 110 -13.57 -17.84 -1.51
CA LEU A 110 -13.22 -19.26 -1.41
C LEU A 110 -13.06 -19.73 0.04
N GLY A 111 -13.04 -18.80 0.98
CA GLY A 111 -12.92 -19.10 2.38
C GLY A 111 -11.50 -19.50 2.78
N MET A 112 -10.48 -18.92 2.17
CA MET A 112 -9.08 -19.11 2.59
C MET A 112 -8.78 -18.39 3.92
N ASP A 113 -7.68 -18.76 4.58
CA ASP A 113 -7.21 -18.14 5.82
C ASP A 113 -6.66 -16.72 5.61
N ASP A 114 -6.53 -15.97 6.69
CA ASP A 114 -6.01 -14.60 6.68
C ASP A 114 -4.60 -14.49 6.10
N VAL A 115 -3.73 -15.47 6.35
CA VAL A 115 -2.39 -15.54 5.74
C VAL A 115 -2.47 -15.69 4.23
N SER A 116 -3.37 -16.54 3.72
CA SER A 116 -3.58 -16.68 2.27
C SER A 116 -4.13 -15.41 1.64
N ILE A 117 -5.08 -14.73 2.29
CA ILE A 117 -5.62 -13.46 1.80
C ILE A 117 -4.53 -12.37 1.80
N ALA A 118 -3.71 -12.31 2.85
CA ALA A 118 -2.55 -11.42 2.92
C ALA A 118 -1.53 -11.71 1.81
N ALA A 119 -1.26 -12.99 1.53
CA ALA A 119 -0.41 -13.39 0.41
C ALA A 119 -1.01 -12.93 -0.93
N GLY A 120 -2.33 -12.98 -1.10
CA GLY A 120 -3.01 -12.43 -2.28
C GLY A 120 -2.74 -10.94 -2.51
N PHE A 121 -2.69 -10.13 -1.45
CA PHE A 121 -2.31 -8.72 -1.57
C PHE A 121 -0.85 -8.53 -1.98
N LEU A 122 0.04 -9.44 -1.60
CA LEU A 122 1.49 -9.29 -1.75
C LEU A 122 2.09 -10.04 -2.95
N HIS A 123 1.32 -10.90 -3.62
CA HIS A 123 1.86 -11.94 -4.51
C HIS A 123 2.68 -11.44 -5.69
N ASP A 124 2.44 -10.21 -6.17
CA ASP A 124 3.15 -9.60 -7.30
C ASP A 124 4.20 -8.56 -6.85
N VAL A 125 4.29 -8.25 -5.56
CA VAL A 125 5.22 -7.22 -5.05
C VAL A 125 6.69 -7.59 -5.30
N PRO A 126 7.15 -8.84 -5.09
CA PRO A 126 8.53 -9.23 -5.41
C PRO A 126 8.86 -9.07 -6.90
N GLU A 127 7.92 -9.44 -7.78
CA GLU A 127 8.09 -9.47 -9.24
C GLU A 127 8.03 -8.06 -9.86
N ASP A 128 7.09 -7.23 -9.42
CA ASP A 128 6.79 -5.95 -10.07
C ASP A 128 7.46 -4.74 -9.41
N CYS A 129 7.83 -4.84 -8.13
CA CYS A 129 8.36 -3.71 -7.35
C CYS A 129 9.85 -3.84 -6.99
N GLY A 130 10.53 -4.91 -7.45
CA GLY A 130 11.96 -5.12 -7.18
C GLY A 130 12.29 -5.34 -5.70
N VAL A 131 11.31 -5.77 -4.91
CA VAL A 131 11.49 -6.13 -3.50
C VAL A 131 12.07 -7.53 -3.40
N SER A 132 13.09 -7.73 -2.57
CA SER A 132 13.70 -9.04 -2.30
C SER A 132 13.42 -9.48 -0.86
N PHE A 133 13.44 -10.79 -0.64
CA PHE A 133 13.13 -11.50 0.62
C PHE A 133 14.36 -11.73 1.50
#